data_AF-A0A0Q4XJ90-F1
#
_entry.id   AF-A0A0Q4XJ90-F1
#
_cell.length_a   1.000
_cell.length_b   1.000
_cell.length_c   1.000
_cell.angle_alpha   90.00
_cell.angle_beta   90.00
_cell.angle_gamma   90.00
#
_symmetry.space_group_name_H-M   'P 1'
#
loop_
_entity.id
_entity.type
_entity.pdbx_description
1 polymer ?
#
loop_
_entity_poly.entity_id
_entity_poly.type
_entity_poly.pdbx_seq_one_letter_code
_entity_poly.pdbx_strand_id
1 'polypeptide(L)' 'MLLAECRAAGTQAKWASANGVSPQYVSDVLRGHRVPGDRLLRRLGLRREITYVPVDEVVS' A
#
# COMPACT_ATOMS: atom_id res chain seq x y z
N MET A 1 6.96 -2.65 6.36
CA MET A 1 5.88 -3.65 6.44
C MET A 1 5.77 -4.49 5.16
N LEU A 2 5.41 -3.94 3.99
CA LEU A 2 5.36 -4.72 2.72
C LEU A 2 6.67 -5.46 2.38
N LEU A 3 7.84 -4.84 2.61
CA LEU A 3 9.13 -5.50 2.40
C LEU A 3 9.35 -6.70 3.34
N ALA A 4 8.89 -6.60 4.59
CA ALA A 4 9.00 -7.69 5.57
C ALA A 4 8.14 -8.88 5.16
N GLU A 5 6.90 -8.62 4.74
CA GLU A 5 5.98 -9.60 4.18
C GLU A 5 6.55 -10.32 2.95
N CYS A 6 7.19 -9.57 2.04
CA CYS A 6 7.86 -10.14 0.88
C CYS A 6 9.05 -11.04 1.27
N ARG A 7 9.80 -10.66 2.32
CA ARG A 7 10.91 -11.48 2.86
C ARG A 7 10.38 -12.76 3.53
N ALA A 8 9.31 -12.66 4.31
CA ALA A 8 8.66 -13.81 4.94
C ALA A 8 8.11 -14.81 3.92
N ALA A 9 7.57 -14.32 2.80
CA ALA A 9 7.16 -15.17 1.68
C ALA A 9 8.35 -15.77 0.90
N GLY A 10 9.54 -15.19 1.04
CA GLY A 10 10.79 -15.57 0.36
C GLY A 10 11.15 -14.61 -0.79
N THR A 11 10.17 -14.19 -1.60
CA THR A 11 10.38 -13.21 -2.67
C THR A 11 9.16 -12.30 -2.83
N GLN A 12 9.39 -11.10 -3.42
CA GLN A 12 8.31 -10.18 -3.80
C GLN A 12 7.30 -10.85 -4.73
N ALA A 13 7.77 -11.61 -5.73
CA ALA A 13 6.90 -12.30 -6.69
C ALA A 13 6.03 -13.37 -6.02
N LYS A 14 6.58 -14.12 -5.06
CA LYS A 14 5.84 -15.15 -4.32
C LYS A 14 4.77 -14.52 -3.42
N TRP A 15 5.09 -13.44 -2.72
CA TRP A 15 4.09 -12.70 -1.94
C TRP A 15 3.00 -12.11 -2.85
N ALA A 16 3.39 -11.52 -3.98
CA ALA A 16 2.47 -10.90 -4.93
C ALA A 16 1.47 -11.92 -5.49
N SER A 17 1.97 -13.08 -5.95
CA SER A 17 1.16 -14.18 -6.47
C SER A 17 0.17 -14.70 -5.41
N ALA A 18 0.62 -14.94 -4.18
CA ALA A 18 -0.24 -15.39 -3.08
C ALA A 18 -1.36 -14.39 -2.72
N ASN A 19 -1.15 -13.10 -3.01
CA ASN A 19 -2.07 -12.02 -2.66
C ASN A 19 -2.88 -11.46 -3.85
N GLY A 20 -2.72 -12.04 -5.04
CA GLY A 20 -3.46 -11.64 -6.25
C GLY A 20 -3.10 -10.24 -6.75
N VAL A 21 -1.82 -9.86 -6.64
CA VAL A 21 -1.26 -8.61 -7.16
C VAL A 21 -0.05 -8.90 -8.06
N SER A 22 0.27 -8.00 -9.00
CA SER A 22 1.43 -8.22 -9.87
C SER A 22 2.76 -7.97 -9.11
N PRO A 23 3.82 -8.73 -9.40
CA PRO A 23 5.15 -8.47 -8.85
C PRO A 23 5.66 -7.05 -9.19
N GLN A 24 5.35 -6.55 -10.40
CA GLN A 24 5.69 -5.19 -10.82
C GLN A 24 5.03 -4.13 -9.93
N TYR A 25 3.74 -4.29 -9.60
CA TYR A 25 3.06 -3.36 -8.71
C TYR A 25 3.67 -3.34 -7.31
N VAL A 26 4.04 -4.50 -6.75
CA VAL A 26 4.76 -4.57 -5.47
C VAL A 26 6.11 -3.85 -5.55
N SER A 27 6.85 -4.08 -6.62
CA SER A 27 8.12 -3.43 -6.92
C SER A 27 8.00 -1.90 -7.01
N ASP A 28 6.98 -1.39 -7.69
CA ASP A 28 6.73 0.06 -7.84
C ASP A 28 6.36 0.71 -6.51
N VAL A 29 5.54 0.03 -5.70
CA VAL A 29 5.18 0.49 -4.35
C VAL A 29 6.40 0.53 -3.44
N LEU A 30 7.25 -0.51 -3.47
CA LEU A 30 8.47 -0.56 -2.67
C LEU A 30 9.50 0.52 -3.07
N ARG A 31 9.52 0.92 -4.34
CA ARG A 31 10.36 2.01 -4.86
C ARG A 31 9.74 3.40 -4.71
N GLY A 32 8.50 3.49 -4.25
CA GLY A 32 7.77 4.76 -4.13
C GLY A 32 7.28 5.35 -5.45
N HIS A 33 7.37 4.61 -6.57
CA HIS A 33 6.84 5.04 -7.86
C HIS A 33 5.31 5.02 -7.89
N ARG A 34 4.68 4.25 -7.00
CA ARG A 34 3.23 4.16 -6.89
C ARG A 34 2.78 4.13 -5.43
N VAL A 35 1.70 4.86 -5.15
CA VAL A 35 1.04 4.82 -3.84
C VAL A 35 0.30 3.48 -3.68
N PRO A 36 0.39 2.82 -2.51
CA PRO A 36 -0.43 1.66 -2.18
C PRO A 36 -1.93 1.93 -2.35
N GLY A 37 -2.57 1.21 -3.26
CA GLY A 37 -4.02 1.13 -3.35
C GLY A 37 -4.64 0.22 -2.29
N ASP A 38 -5.94 0.38 -2.06
CA ASP A 38 -6.67 -0.29 -0.98
C ASP A 38 -6.59 -1.82 -1.04
N ARG A 39 -6.51 -2.42 -2.23
CA ARG A 39 -6.33 -3.87 -2.38
C ARG A 39 -5.04 -4.35 -1.71
N LEU A 40 -3.94 -3.64 -1.89
CA LEU A 40 -2.65 -4.02 -1.29
C LEU A 40 -2.66 -3.75 0.21
N LEU A 41 -3.22 -2.61 0.64
CA LEU A 41 -3.33 -2.27 2.06
C LEU A 41 -4.13 -3.32 2.83
N ARG A 42 -5.28 -3.76 2.32
CA ARG A 42 -6.12 -4.80 2.96
C ARG A 42 -5.37 -6.12 3.15
N ARG A 43 -4.52 -6.52 2.20
CA ARG A 43 -3.67 -7.72 2.33
C ARG A 43 -2.60 -7.60 3.39
N LEU A 44 -2.23 -6.36 3.72
CA LEU A 44 -1.30 -6.06 4.80
C LEU A 44 -2.01 -5.74 6.13
N GLY A 45 -3.32 -5.93 6.22
CA GLY A 45 -4.10 -5.55 7.41
C GLY A 45 -4.21 -4.05 7.64
N LEU A 46 -3.94 -3.24 6.61
CA LEU A 46 -4.03 -1.79 6.66
C LEU A 46 -5.25 -1.25 5.91
N ARG A 47 -5.63 -0.03 6.27
CA ARG A 47 -6.54 0.82 5.52
C ARG A 47 -5.92 2.19 5.33
N ARG A 48 -6.26 2.86 4.23
CA ARG A 48 -5.92 4.26 4.01
C ARG A 48 -7.00 5.12 4.66
N GLU A 49 -6.59 6.06 5.49
CA GLU A 49 -7.44 7.14 5.97
C GLU A 49 -7.02 8.43 5.28
N ILE A 50 -7.98 9.15 4.71
CA ILE A 50 -7.78 10.47 4.13
C ILE A 50 -8.74 11.41 4.84
N THR A 51 -8.19 12.41 5.52
CA THR A 51 -8.96 13.45 6.19
C THR A 51 -8.74 14.77 5.45
N TYR A 52 -9.82 15.42 5.08
CA TYR A 52 -9.80 16.78 4.55
C TYR A 52 -10.23 17.73 5.67
N VAL A 53 -9.47 18.79 5.87
CA VAL A 53 -9.77 19.83 6.85
C VAL A 53 -10.22 21.10 6.13
N PRO A 54 -11.08 21.94 6.76
CA PRO A 54 -11.42 23.25 6.21
C PRO A 54 -10.15 24.05 5.94
N VAL A 55 -10.16 24.81 4.83
CA VAL A 55 -9.00 25.65 4.48
C VAL A 55 -8.92 26.86 5.41
N ASP A 56 -10.05 27.36 5.93
CA ASP A 56 -10.17 28.21 7.13
C ASP A 56 -11.67 28.35 7.45
N GLU A 57 -12.04 28.18 8.71
CA GLU A 57 -13.31 28.69 9.24
C GLU A 57 -13.20 30.22 9.24
N VAL A 58 -13.74 30.91 8.23
CA VAL A 58 -14.05 32.34 8.38
C VAL A 58 -15.29 32.42 9.27
N VAL A 59 -15.07 32.33 10.58
CA VAL A 59 -16.06 32.76 11.58
C VAL A 59 -16.22 34.26 11.39
N SER A 60 -17.30 34.66 10.73
CA SER A 60 -17.81 36.03 10.76
C SER A 60 -18.53 36.30 12.08
#